data_AF-Q8GBG2-F1
#
_entry.id   AF-Q8GBG2-F1
#
_cell.length_a   1.000
_cell.length_b   1.000
_cell.length_c   1.000
_cell.angle_alpha   90.00
_cell.angle_beta   90.00
_cell.angle_gamma   90.00
#
_symmetry.space_group_name_H-M   'P 1'
#
loop_
_entity.id
_entity.type
_entity.pdbx_description
1 polymer ?
#
loop_
_entity_poly.entity_id
_entity_poly.type
_entity_poly.pdbx_seq_one_letter_code
_entity_poly.pdbx_strand_id
1 'polypeptide(L)'
;MELEVGILVILGLCAFVAGFVDSIAGGGGLITIPALLAVGIPPAQALGTNKLQATFGSFSATLYFWRRGYIELAEMKGAILAVFIASSVGTIFVQFID
;
A
#
# COMPACT_ATOMS: atom_id res chain seq x y z
N MET A 1 17.51 8.39 -13.02
CA MET A 1 16.97 7.30 -13.84
C MET A 1 15.74 7.87 -14.53
N GLU A 2 15.82 8.14 -15.83
CA GLU A 2 14.62 8.51 -16.58
C GLU A 2 13.91 7.21 -16.95
N LEU A 3 12.76 6.96 -16.33
CA LEU A 3 11.93 5.82 -16.68
C LEU A 3 11.23 6.12 -18.00
N GLU A 4 11.45 5.27 -18.99
CA GLU A 4 10.74 5.35 -20.26
C GLU A 4 9.23 5.16 -20.03
N VAL A 5 8.41 5.89 -20.80
CA VAL A 5 6.94 5.83 -20.68
C VAL A 5 6.42 4.39 -20.80
N GLY A 6 7.05 3.57 -21.64
CA GLY A 6 6.70 2.15 -21.78
C GLY A 6 6.82 1.37 -20.46
N ILE A 7 7.88 1.63 -19.68
CA ILE A 7 8.09 1.00 -18.37
C ILE A 7 7.03 1.44 -17.38
N LEU A 8 6.68 2.74 -17.37
CA LEU A 8 5.64 3.27 -16.49
C LEU A 8 4.27 2.63 -16.77
N VAL A 9 3.93 2.40 -18.04
CA VAL A 9 2.69 1.71 -18.43
C VAL A 9 2.69 0.27 -17.91
N ILE A 10 3.81 -0.47 -18.09
CA ILE A 10 3.94 -1.85 -17.59
C ILE A 10 3.82 -1.90 -16.06
N LEU A 11 4.52 -1.00 -15.36
CA LEU A 11 4.43 -0.92 -13.89
C LEU A 11 3.00 -0.57 -13.44
N GLY A 12 2.31 0.31 -14.16
CA GLY A 12 0.90 0.64 -13.91
C GLY A 12 -0.02 -0.57 -14.07
N LEU A 13 0.18 -1.38 -15.12
CA LEU A 13 -0.57 -2.62 -15.32
C LEU A 13 -0.26 -3.65 -14.22
N CYS A 14 1.01 -3.82 -13.85
CA CYS A 14 1.40 -4.67 -12.74
C CYS A 14 0.77 -4.21 -11.42
N ALA A 15 0.75 -2.90 -11.16
CA ALA A 15 0.12 -2.32 -9.98
C ALA A 15 -1.40 -2.54 -9.97
N PHE A 16 -2.06 -2.45 -11.12
CA PHE A 16 -3.48 -2.73 -11.28
C PHE A 16 -3.81 -4.20 -10.97
N VAL A 17 -3.08 -5.14 -11.58
CA VAL A 17 -3.24 -6.58 -11.30
C VAL A 17 -2.95 -6.89 -9.84
N ALA A 18 -1.88 -6.30 -9.28
CA ALA A 18 -1.55 -6.45 -7.88
C ALA A 18 -2.67 -5.95 -6.95
N GLY A 19 -3.26 -4.79 -7.25
CA GLY A 19 -4.39 -4.25 -6.47
C GLY A 19 -5.64 -5.14 -6.55
N PHE A 20 -5.91 -5.73 -7.71
CA PHE A 20 -6.99 -6.71 -7.86
C PHE A 20 -6.76 -7.94 -6.98
N VAL A 21 -5.55 -8.52 -7.02
CA VAL A 21 -5.19 -9.68 -6.18
C VAL A 21 -5.23 -9.34 -4.69
N ASP A 22 -4.72 -8.17 -4.32
CA ASP A 22 -4.70 -7.68 -2.93
C ASP A 22 -6.12 -7.55 -2.37
N SER A 23 -7.09 -7.14 -3.20
CA SER A 23 -8.50 -7.05 -2.79
C SER A 23 -9.18 -8.41 -2.54
N ILE A 24 -8.66 -9.50 -3.12
CA ILE A 24 -9.24 -10.86 -2.99
C ILE A 24 -8.56 -11.65 -1.88
N ALA A 25 -7.23 -11.77 -1.95
CA ALA A 25 -6.44 -12.66 -1.10
C ALA A 25 -5.45 -11.91 -0.19
N GLY A 26 -5.22 -10.62 -0.44
CA GLY A 26 -4.12 -9.86 0.15
C GLY A 26 -2.75 -10.23 -0.46
N GLY A 27 -1.76 -9.38 -0.23
CA GLY A 27 -0.37 -9.64 -0.62
C GLY A 27 0.03 -9.10 -1.99
N GLY A 28 -0.68 -8.10 -2.54
CA GLY A 28 -0.33 -7.48 -3.83
C GLY A 28 1.11 -6.94 -3.91
N GLY A 29 1.73 -6.67 -2.75
CA GLY A 29 3.14 -6.31 -2.66
C GLY A 29 4.11 -7.38 -3.18
N LEU A 30 3.72 -8.66 -3.16
CA LEU A 30 4.49 -9.75 -3.76
C LEU A 30 4.63 -9.61 -5.28
N ILE A 31 3.74 -8.85 -5.93
CA ILE A 31 3.81 -8.56 -7.35
C ILE A 31 4.53 -7.22 -7.59
N THR A 32 4.14 -6.15 -6.88
CA THR A 32 4.69 -4.81 -7.17
C THR A 32 6.12 -4.62 -6.70
N ILE A 33 6.53 -5.21 -5.58
CA ILE A 33 7.90 -5.03 -5.06
C ILE A 33 8.92 -5.64 -6.03
N PRO A 34 8.79 -6.91 -6.48
CA PRO A 34 9.70 -7.46 -7.48
C PRO A 34 9.68 -6.68 -8.80
N ALA A 35 8.52 -6.19 -9.24
CA ALA A 35 8.41 -5.41 -10.47
C ALA A 35 9.17 -4.07 -10.38
N LEU A 36 9.08 -3.36 -9.25
CA LEU A 36 9.82 -2.12 -9.00
C LEU A 36 11.33 -2.38 -8.85
N LEU A 37 11.72 -3.44 -8.15
CA LEU A 37 13.13 -3.83 -8.03
C LEU A 37 13.72 -4.25 -9.38
N ALA A 38 12.95 -4.93 -10.24
CA ALA A 38 13.40 -5.38 -11.56
C ALA A 38 13.76 -4.22 -12.51
N VAL A 39 13.13 -3.06 -12.34
CA VAL A 39 13.46 -1.83 -13.10
C VAL A 39 14.54 -0.99 -12.40
N GLY A 40 15.14 -1.49 -11.32
CA GLY A 40 16.24 -0.84 -10.61
C GLY A 40 15.82 0.23 -9.59
N ILE A 41 14.55 0.30 -9.19
CA ILE A 41 14.13 1.19 -8.09
C ILE A 41 14.79 0.71 -6.79
N PRO A 42 15.43 1.60 -6.00
CA PRO A 42 16.04 1.22 -4.72
C PRO A 42 15.01 0.59 -3.75
N PRO A 43 15.40 -0.40 -2.92
CA PRO A 43 14.47 -1.12 -2.05
C PRO A 43 13.62 -0.23 -1.15
N ALA A 44 14.20 0.82 -0.56
CA ALA A 44 13.46 1.76 0.28
C ALA A 44 12.36 2.50 -0.51
N GLN A 45 12.64 2.92 -1.75
CA GLN A 45 11.66 3.55 -2.63
C GLN A 45 10.61 2.55 -3.11
N ALA A 46 11.01 1.33 -3.47
CA ALA A 46 10.10 0.28 -3.90
C ALA A 46 9.09 -0.10 -2.79
N LEU A 47 9.57 -0.25 -1.55
CA LEU A 47 8.73 -0.48 -0.39
C LEU A 47 7.81 0.72 -0.12
N GLY A 48 8.34 1.94 -0.19
CA GLY A 48 7.54 3.17 -0.02
C GLY A 48 6.41 3.28 -1.05
N THR A 49 6.70 3.07 -2.33
CA THR A 49 5.72 3.09 -3.42
C THR A 49 4.66 2.01 -3.23
N ASN A 50 5.05 0.79 -2.86
CA ASN A 50 4.09 -0.28 -2.59
C ASN A 50 3.15 0.07 -1.41
N LYS A 51 3.68 0.60 -0.31
CA LYS A 51 2.86 0.97 0.86
C LYS A 51 1.93 2.13 0.57
N LEU A 52 2.38 3.12 -0.20
CA LEU A 52 1.53 4.22 -0.68
C LEU A 52 0.37 3.69 -1.53
N GLN A 53 0.67 2.81 -2.49
CA GLN A 53 -0.36 2.16 -3.32
C GLN A 53 -1.39 1.40 -2.47
N ALA A 54 -0.93 0.56 -1.54
CA ALA A 54 -1.83 -0.22 -0.67
C ALA A 54 -2.73 0.66 0.20
N THR A 55 -2.26 1.84 0.60
CA THR A 55 -3.03 2.80 1.41
C THR A 55 -4.26 3.29 0.65
N PHE A 56 -4.15 3.59 -0.64
CA PHE A 56 -5.30 3.97 -1.48
C PHE A 56 -6.32 2.83 -1.63
N GLY A 57 -5.84 1.58 -1.72
CA GLY A 57 -6.71 0.40 -1.77
C GLY A 57 -7.55 0.25 -0.50
N SER A 58 -6.89 0.22 0.66
CA SER A 58 -7.55 0.15 1.97
C SER A 58 -8.46 1.35 2.24
N PHE A 59 -8.05 2.55 1.84
CA PHE A 59 -8.88 3.76 1.96
C PHE A 59 -10.16 3.66 1.13
N SER A 60 -10.05 3.21 -0.12
CA SER A 60 -11.19 3.04 -1.02
C SER A 60 -12.17 1.98 -0.49
N ALA A 61 -11.66 0.85 0.00
CA ALA A 61 -12.48 -0.18 0.64
C ALA A 61 -13.18 0.34 1.89
N THR A 62 -12.44 1.03 2.77
CA THR A 62 -13.01 1.64 3.99
C THR A 62 -14.11 2.64 3.65
N LEU A 63 -13.88 3.52 2.67
CA LEU A 63 -14.88 4.49 2.22
C LEU A 63 -16.13 3.82 1.64
N TYR A 64 -15.96 2.75 0.87
CA TYR A 64 -17.06 1.97 0.30
C TYR A 64 -17.92 1.34 1.39
N PHE A 65 -17.32 0.64 2.35
CA PHE A 65 -18.05 -0.04 3.43
C PHE A 65 -18.67 0.95 4.41
N TRP A 66 -17.99 2.06 4.72
CA TRP A 66 -18.54 3.12 5.55
C TRP A 66 -19.79 3.74 4.93
N ARG A 67 -19.77 4.08 3.63
CA ARG A 67 -20.93 4.64 2.93
C ARG A 67 -22.14 3.69 2.86
N ARG A 68 -21.89 2.38 2.94
CA ARG A 68 -22.94 1.35 2.96
C ARG A 68 -23.51 1.10 4.36
N GLY A 69 -22.99 1.77 5.39
CA GLY A 69 -23.42 1.60 6.78
C GLY A 69 -22.88 0.34 7.45
N TYR A 70 -21.87 -0.32 6.87
CA TYR A 70 -21.25 -1.51 7.47
C TYR A 70 -20.15 -1.18 8.50
N ILE A 71 -19.75 0.09 8.58
CA ILE A 71 -18.69 0.56 9.50
C ILE A 71 -19.25 1.69 10.35
N GLU A 72 -19.23 1.50 11.66
CA GLU A 72 -19.54 2.56 12.63
C GLU A 72 -18.24 3.14 13.20
N LEU A 73 -17.80 4.27 12.63
CA LEU A 73 -16.55 4.92 13.04
C LEU A 73 -16.51 5.31 14.51
N ALA A 74 -17.67 5.54 15.14
CA ALA A 74 -17.78 5.87 16.56
C ALA A 74 -17.29 4.74 17.47
N GLU A 75 -17.61 3.49 17.11
CA GLU A 75 -17.21 2.30 17.87
C GLU A 75 -15.74 1.97 17.63
N MET A 76 -15.21 2.27 16.44
CA MET A 76 -13.84 1.93 16.05
C MET A 76 -12.77 2.97 16.45
N LYS A 77 -13.13 4.09 17.07
CA LYS A 77 -12.19 5.19 17.39
C LYS A 77 -10.94 4.71 18.16
N GLY A 78 -11.13 3.83 19.14
CA GLY A 78 -10.02 3.27 19.92
C GLY A 78 -9.06 2.45 19.05
N ALA A 79 -9.59 1.60 18.17
CA ALA A 79 -8.79 0.80 17.25
C ALA A 79 -8.06 1.68 16.22
N ILE A 80 -8.73 2.70 15.67
CA ILE A 80 -8.11 3.67 14.74
C ILE A 80 -6.93 4.37 15.41
N LEU A 81 -7.10 4.86 16.64
CA LEU A 81 -6.02 5.52 17.38
C LEU A 81 -4.86 4.56 17.68
N ALA A 82 -5.16 3.34 18.13
CA ALA A 82 -4.15 2.33 18.41
C ALA A 82 -3.32 1.96 17.17
N VAL A 83 -3.99 1.72 16.04
CA VAL A 83 -3.31 1.40 14.76
C VAL A 83 -2.50 2.58 14.25
N PHE A 84 -3.00 3.81 14.40
CA PHE A 84 -2.26 5.01 14.00
C PHE A 84 -0.96 5.16 14.81
N ILE A 85 -1.03 5.03 16.14
CA ILE A 85 0.14 5.09 17.01
C ILE A 85 1.11 3.96 16.68
N ALA A 86 0.63 2.71 16.63
CA ALA A 86 1.47 1.55 16.36
C ALA A 86 2.17 1.64 15.00
N SER A 87 1.46 2.06 13.95
CA SER A 87 2.03 2.22 12.61
C SER A 87 3.06 3.33 12.54
N SER A 88 2.83 4.45 13.25
CA SER A 88 3.77 5.58 13.32
C SER A 88 5.05 5.18 14.05
N VAL A 89 4.90 4.54 15.23
CA VAL A 89 6.03 4.04 16.01
C VAL A 89 6.83 3.01 15.21
N GLY A 90 6.16 2.05 14.56
CA GLY A 90 6.83 1.05 13.74
C GLY A 90 7.61 1.66 12.56
N THR A 91 7.03 2.63 11.86
CA THR A 91 7.69 3.31 10.73
C THR A 91 8.91 4.11 11.20
N ILE A 92 8.85 4.76 12.36
CA ILE A 92 9.99 5.44 12.97
C ILE A 92 11.06 4.43 13.38
N PHE A 93 10.65 3.30 13.97
CA PHE A 93 11.57 2.27 14.43
C PHE A 93 12.39 1.66 13.28
N VAL A 94 11.76 1.43 12.12
CA VAL A 94 12.44 0.91 10.92
C VAL A 94 13.56 1.85 10.44
N GLN A 95 13.47 3.16 10.67
CA GLN A 95 14.55 4.10 10.30
C GLN A 95 15.81 3.95 11.16
N PHE A 96 15.73 3.25 12.29
CA PHE A 96 16.88 2.95 13.16
C PHE A 96 17.49 1.57 12.89
N ILE A 97 16.92 0.79 11.97
CA ILE A 97 17.44 -0.51 11.56
C ILE A 97 18.23 -0.30 10.26
N ASP A 98 19.55 -0.30 10.37
CA ASP A 98 20.48 -0.28 9.23
C ASP A 98 20.50 -1.61 8.46
#